data_AF-V8ATD7-F1
#
_entry.id   AF-V8ATD7-F1
#
_cell.length_a   1.000
_cell.length_b   1.000
_cell.length_c   1.000
_cell.angle_alpha   90.00
_cell.angle_beta   90.00
_cell.angle_gamma   90.00
#
_symmetry.space_group_name_H-M   'P 1'
#
loop_
_entity.id
_entity.type
_entity.pdbx_description
1 polymer ?
#
loop_
_entity_poly.entity_id
_entity_poly.type
_entity_poly.pdbx_seq_one_letter_code
_entity_poly.pdbx_strand_id
1 'polypeptide(L)'
;MKKLIINKLALILAQKRIKITQVAKDTGLSRTTLTTLSQNKSKRIDNETLNSLCNYLRITPEIFFEYTPLDFEIESSIDNITSKIDPVDGIEEKNGIVNLDLLIKNFGKKVDTLYYRGNITFYIEKQEVLSGKVLFENETTIQNNKNKYLQDLNEIIKDSFLIPEIKEKIDYVVLQSIPEVKTYEYSLINEGEIDFSFNL
;
A
#
# COMPACT_ATOMS: atom_id res chain seq x y z
N MET A 1 -0.77 -3.05 11.50
CA MET A 1 0.60 -2.55 11.80
C MET A 1 0.46 -1.21 12.52
N LYS A 2 0.79 -1.09 13.81
CA LYS A 2 0.63 0.19 14.55
C LYS A 2 1.54 1.32 14.03
N LYS A 3 1.08 2.05 13.01
CA LYS A 3 1.58 3.39 12.67
C LYS A 3 0.47 4.40 12.90
N LEU A 4 0.45 4.95 14.10
CA LEU A 4 -0.48 6.01 14.48
C LEU A 4 -0.02 7.40 14.01
N ILE A 5 1.24 7.49 13.54
CA ILE A 5 1.87 8.72 13.07
C ILE A 5 2.51 8.43 11.73
N ILE A 6 2.16 9.22 10.71
CA ILE A 6 2.79 9.18 9.38
C ILE A 6 3.40 10.56 9.08
N ASN A 7 4.42 10.58 8.23
CA ASN A 7 4.98 11.85 7.74
C ASN A 7 4.44 12.19 6.36
N LYS A 8 4.33 13.50 6.08
CA LYS A 8 3.82 14.07 4.84
C LYS A 8 4.93 14.53 3.90
N LEU A 9 6.17 14.03 4.04
CA LEU A 9 7.32 14.54 3.28
C LEU A 9 7.11 14.47 1.76
N ALA A 10 6.63 13.34 1.23
CA ALA A 10 6.37 13.21 -0.21
C ALA A 10 5.38 14.27 -0.72
N LEU A 11 4.27 14.45 0.00
CA LEU A 11 3.24 15.44 -0.32
C LEU A 11 3.80 16.87 -0.27
N ILE A 12 4.54 17.22 0.79
CA ILE A 12 5.12 18.55 0.96
C ILE A 12 6.13 18.86 -0.15
N LEU A 13 6.97 17.89 -0.52
CA LEU A 13 7.93 18.03 -1.60
C LEU A 13 7.24 18.20 -2.96
N ALA A 14 6.18 17.44 -3.23
CA ALA A 14 5.38 17.58 -4.45
C ALA A 14 4.72 18.96 -4.53
N GLN A 15 4.06 19.42 -3.46
CA GLN A 15 3.42 20.74 -3.38
C GLN A 15 4.42 21.89 -3.60
N LYS A 16 5.64 21.76 -3.04
CA LYS A 16 6.70 22.76 -3.21
C LYS A 16 7.52 22.57 -4.49
N ARG A 17 7.25 21.52 -5.28
CA ARG A 17 8.00 21.14 -6.49
C ARG A 17 9.51 20.93 -6.23
N ILE A 18 9.86 20.38 -5.07
CA ILE A 18 11.24 20.12 -4.65
C ILE A 18 11.55 18.63 -4.81
N LYS A 19 12.68 18.30 -5.43
CA LYS A 19 13.15 16.91 -5.55
C LYS A 19 13.96 16.49 -4.33
N ILE A 20 13.89 15.20 -3.96
CA ILE A 20 14.72 14.61 -2.89
C ILE A 20 16.21 14.91 -3.09
N THR A 21 16.70 14.90 -4.32
CA THR A 21 18.10 15.22 -4.66
C THR A 21 18.49 16.64 -4.25
N GLN A 22 17.57 17.59 -4.37
CA GLN A 22 17.80 18.97 -3.98
C GLN A 22 17.84 19.11 -2.46
N VAL A 23 16.88 18.50 -1.76
CA VAL A 23 16.85 18.47 -0.27
C VAL A 23 18.15 17.87 0.27
N ALA A 24 18.59 16.73 -0.29
CA ALA A 24 19.82 16.06 0.13
C ALA A 24 21.04 16.98 0.01
N LYS A 25 21.15 17.69 -1.12
CA LYS A 25 22.24 18.63 -1.39
C LYS A 25 22.24 19.80 -0.40
N ASP A 26 21.07 20.37 -0.12
CA ASP A 26 20.96 21.61 0.65
C ASP A 26 20.99 21.38 2.17
N THR A 27 20.55 20.20 2.62
CA THR A 27 20.45 19.87 4.06
C THR A 27 21.57 18.95 4.56
N GLY A 28 22.33 18.34 3.65
CA GLY A 28 23.34 17.32 3.98
C GLY A 28 22.74 15.96 4.38
N LEU A 29 21.41 15.82 4.41
CA LEU A 29 20.75 14.54 4.68
C LEU A 29 20.98 13.55 3.53
N SER A 30 21.18 12.28 3.87
CA SER A 30 21.38 11.26 2.84
C SER A 30 20.11 11.08 1.98
N ARG A 31 20.29 10.83 0.67
CA ARG A 31 19.17 10.52 -0.23
C ARG A 31 18.40 9.29 0.25
N THR A 32 19.09 8.27 0.76
CA THR A 32 18.46 7.05 1.29
C THR A 32 17.55 7.35 2.47
N THR A 33 17.98 8.22 3.40
CA THR A 33 17.16 8.68 4.53
C THR A 33 15.91 9.39 4.03
N LEU A 34 16.06 10.35 3.11
CA LEU A 34 14.96 11.13 2.57
C LEU A 34 13.96 10.28 1.78
N THR A 35 14.44 9.33 0.97
CA THR A 35 13.59 8.38 0.24
C THR A 35 12.83 7.47 1.20
N THR A 36 13.50 6.96 2.25
CA THR A 36 12.86 6.09 3.24
C THR A 36 11.80 6.84 4.04
N LEU A 37 12.05 8.11 4.38
CA LEU A 37 11.09 9.00 5.01
C LEU A 37 9.92 9.30 4.08
N SER A 38 10.17 9.73 2.84
CA SER A 38 9.11 10.08 1.89
C SER A 38 8.19 8.91 1.57
N GLN A 39 8.70 7.68 1.63
CA GLN A 39 7.93 6.44 1.46
C GLN A 39 7.27 5.94 2.76
N ASN A 40 7.33 6.69 3.87
CA ASN A 40 6.83 6.26 5.19
C ASN A 40 7.38 4.89 5.66
N LYS A 41 8.55 4.49 5.15
CA LYS A 41 9.24 3.22 5.50
C LYS A 41 10.12 3.35 6.73
N SER A 42 10.43 4.58 7.16
CA SER A 42 11.22 4.79 8.38
C SER A 42 10.40 4.48 9.63
N LYS A 43 11.01 3.75 10.57
CA LYS A 43 10.41 3.48 11.89
C LYS A 43 10.64 4.62 12.89
N ARG A 44 11.62 5.48 12.64
CA ARG A 44 12.06 6.54 13.54
C ARG A 44 12.58 7.74 12.74
N ILE A 45 12.53 8.91 13.35
CA ILE A 45 13.19 10.12 12.87
C ILE A 45 13.75 10.82 14.11
N ASP A 46 15.02 11.20 14.08
CA ASP A 46 15.62 11.98 15.16
C ASP A 46 15.29 13.46 15.03
N ASN A 47 15.46 14.19 16.14
CA ASN A 47 15.12 15.61 16.22
C ASN A 47 15.99 16.47 15.30
N GLU A 48 17.24 16.08 15.05
CA GLU A 48 18.14 16.84 14.16
C GLU A 48 17.67 16.77 12.71
N THR A 49 17.31 15.58 12.24
CA THR A 49 16.74 15.35 10.91
C THR A 49 15.41 16.07 10.76
N LEU A 50 14.52 15.96 11.75
CA LEU A 50 13.23 16.67 11.73
C LEU A 50 13.44 18.19 11.70
N ASN A 51 14.32 18.73 12.55
CA ASN A 51 14.63 20.15 12.60
C ASN A 51 15.22 20.65 11.28
N SER A 52 16.14 19.90 10.67
CA SER A 52 16.73 20.22 9.37
C SER A 52 15.66 20.30 8.28
N LEU A 53 14.77 19.30 8.21
CA LEU A 53 13.65 19.28 7.27
C LEU A 53 12.65 20.41 7.50
N CYS A 54 12.26 20.65 8.76
CA CYS A 54 11.37 21.74 9.14
C CYS A 54 11.92 23.10 8.73
N ASN A 55 13.20 23.37 9.01
CA ASN A 55 13.86 24.63 8.65
C ASN A 55 13.99 24.80 7.13
N TYR A 56 14.42 23.76 6.43
CA TYR A 56 14.57 23.79 4.98
C TYR A 56 13.23 24.02 4.26
N LEU A 57 12.19 23.28 4.66
CA LEU A 57 10.86 23.36 4.06
C LEU A 57 10.04 24.55 4.57
N ARG A 58 10.50 25.22 5.63
CA ARG A 58 9.81 26.29 6.37
C ARG A 58 8.43 25.85 6.87
N ILE A 59 8.42 24.75 7.61
CA ILE A 59 7.22 24.13 8.18
C ILE A 59 7.44 23.79 9.66
N THR A 60 6.35 23.59 10.40
CA THR A 60 6.38 23.06 11.77
C THR A 60 6.29 21.53 11.77
N PRO A 61 6.66 20.86 12.88
CA PRO A 61 6.44 19.42 13.04
C PRO A 61 4.98 18.99 12.86
N GLU A 62 4.02 19.83 13.26
CA GLU A 62 2.58 19.59 13.06
C GLU A 62 2.21 19.49 11.57
N ILE A 63 2.82 20.33 10.72
CA ILE A 63 2.64 20.23 9.27
C ILE A 63 3.38 19.00 8.71
N PHE A 64 4.48 18.58 9.33
CA PHE A 64 5.26 17.44 8.86
C PHE A 64 4.57 16.10 9.12
N PHE A 65 3.89 15.96 10.26
CA PHE A 65 3.22 14.71 10.65
C PHE A 65 1.70 14.76 10.47
N GLU A 66 1.12 13.58 10.33
CA GLU A 66 -0.31 13.33 10.46
C GLU A 66 -0.50 12.24 11.53
N TYR A 67 -1.52 12.38 12.37
CA TYR A 67 -1.86 11.42 13.41
C TYR A 67 -3.26 10.87 13.18
N THR A 68 -3.43 9.56 13.39
CA THR A 68 -4.73 8.92 13.52
C THR A 68 -4.73 7.94 14.69
N PRO A 69 -5.80 7.87 15.48
CA PRO A 69 -5.95 6.83 16.50
C PRO A 69 -6.35 5.47 15.90
N LEU A 70 -6.67 5.45 14.59
CA LEU A 70 -7.04 4.25 13.87
C LEU A 70 -5.80 3.47 13.43
N ASP A 71 -5.91 2.15 13.54
CA ASP A 71 -4.91 1.18 13.10
C ASP A 71 -5.63 0.02 12.41
N PHE A 72 -4.96 -0.57 11.42
CA PHE A 72 -5.51 -1.59 10.55
C PHE A 72 -4.63 -2.84 10.60
N GLU A 73 -5.28 -3.99 10.68
CA GLU A 73 -4.65 -5.29 10.42
C GLU A 73 -5.40 -5.94 9.27
N ILE A 74 -4.66 -6.39 8.27
CA ILE A 74 -5.21 -6.95 7.04
C ILE A 74 -4.76 -8.40 6.96
N GLU A 75 -5.73 -9.29 6.93
CA GLU A 75 -5.56 -10.67 6.51
C GLU A 75 -6.11 -10.82 5.09
N SER A 76 -5.42 -11.59 4.26
CA SER A 76 -5.78 -11.80 2.86
C SER A 76 -5.69 -13.27 2.49
N SER A 77 -6.58 -13.70 1.60
CA SER A 77 -6.52 -15.03 0.98
C SER A 77 -6.96 -14.96 -0.48
N ILE A 78 -6.60 -15.99 -1.27
CA ILE A 78 -7.16 -16.21 -2.59
C ILE A 78 -7.81 -17.59 -2.62
N ASP A 79 -9.06 -17.64 -3.05
CA ASP A 79 -9.84 -18.85 -3.23
C ASP A 79 -10.25 -19.07 -4.70
N ASN A 80 -10.70 -20.29 -4.99
CA ASN A 80 -11.33 -20.65 -6.28
C ASN A 80 -10.45 -20.33 -7.50
N ILE A 81 -9.14 -20.55 -7.37
CA ILE A 81 -8.20 -20.31 -8.47
C ILE A 81 -8.47 -21.32 -9.60
N THR A 82 -8.65 -20.78 -10.79
CA THR A 82 -8.77 -21.52 -12.05
C THR A 82 -7.69 -21.04 -13.00
N SER A 83 -7.15 -21.95 -13.81
CA SER A 83 -6.07 -21.68 -14.75
C SER A 83 -6.49 -22.02 -16.17
N LYS A 84 -6.09 -21.18 -17.12
CA LYS A 84 -6.15 -21.45 -18.57
C LYS A 84 -4.80 -21.08 -19.19
N ILE A 85 -4.23 -21.97 -19.97
CA ILE A 85 -2.97 -21.74 -20.68
C ILE A 85 -3.32 -21.41 -22.13
N ASP A 86 -2.85 -20.28 -22.64
CA ASP A 86 -2.91 -19.99 -24.07
C ASP A 86 -1.90 -20.90 -24.80
N PRO A 87 -2.37 -21.76 -25.72
CA PRO A 87 -1.51 -22.72 -26.41
C PRO A 87 -0.54 -22.07 -27.43
N VAL A 88 -0.70 -20.79 -27.77
CA VAL A 88 0.09 -20.09 -28.79
C VAL A 88 1.33 -19.44 -28.19
N ASP A 89 1.20 -18.70 -27.09
CA ASP A 89 2.30 -17.99 -26.44
C ASP A 89 2.74 -18.61 -25.10
N GLY A 90 1.96 -19.56 -24.56
CA GLY A 90 2.25 -20.23 -23.31
C GLY A 90 1.94 -19.39 -22.06
N ILE A 91 1.21 -18.28 -22.20
CA ILE A 91 0.79 -17.45 -21.07
C ILE A 91 -0.30 -18.17 -20.30
N GLU A 92 -0.13 -18.27 -18.98
CA GLU A 92 -1.14 -18.81 -18.07
C GLU A 92 -2.00 -17.66 -17.52
N GLU A 93 -3.28 -17.63 -17.86
CA GLU A 93 -4.29 -16.80 -17.23
C GLU A 93 -4.85 -17.53 -16.00
N LYS A 94 -4.73 -16.90 -14.83
CA LYS A 94 -5.36 -17.35 -13.59
C LYS A 94 -6.50 -16.41 -13.19
N ASN A 95 -7.63 -17.00 -12.83
CA ASN A 95 -8.79 -16.29 -12.28
C ASN A 95 -9.08 -16.81 -10.88
N GLY A 96 -9.42 -15.92 -9.94
CA GLY A 96 -9.74 -16.31 -8.57
C GLY A 96 -10.52 -15.25 -7.83
N ILE A 97 -10.65 -15.46 -6.53
CA ILE A 97 -11.36 -14.56 -5.63
C ILE A 97 -10.41 -14.17 -4.50
N VAL A 98 -10.13 -12.87 -4.38
CA VAL A 98 -9.40 -12.31 -3.25
C VAL A 98 -10.38 -12.03 -2.13
N ASN A 99 -10.08 -12.50 -0.92
CA ASN A 99 -10.78 -12.08 0.29
C ASN A 99 -9.84 -11.23 1.14
N LEU A 100 -10.37 -10.17 1.74
CA LEU A 100 -9.66 -9.33 2.70
C LEU A 100 -10.48 -9.15 3.97
N ASP A 101 -9.85 -9.41 5.10
CA ASP A 101 -10.39 -9.12 6.42
C ASP A 101 -9.65 -7.89 6.95
N LEU A 102 -10.33 -6.74 6.95
CA LEU A 102 -9.81 -5.49 7.45
C LEU A 102 -10.25 -5.29 8.89
N LEU A 103 -9.38 -5.67 9.83
CA LEU A 103 -9.57 -5.43 11.25
C LEU A 103 -9.26 -3.98 11.58
N ILE A 104 -10.26 -3.26 12.13
CA ILE A 104 -10.11 -1.86 12.53
C ILE A 104 -9.92 -1.79 14.04
N LYS A 105 -8.86 -1.10 14.46
CA LYS A 105 -8.58 -0.77 15.85
C LYS A 105 -8.63 0.74 16.05
N ASN A 106 -9.23 1.20 17.14
CA ASN A 106 -9.18 2.59 17.58
C ASN A 106 -8.53 2.65 18.96
N PHE A 107 -7.47 3.45 19.11
CA PHE A 107 -6.61 3.46 20.30
C PHE A 107 -6.14 2.05 20.69
N GLY A 108 -5.85 1.21 19.68
CA GLY A 108 -5.40 -0.16 19.85
C GLY A 108 -6.47 -1.17 20.29
N LYS A 109 -7.73 -0.75 20.48
CA LYS A 109 -8.85 -1.66 20.75
C LYS A 109 -9.57 -1.99 19.45
N LYS A 110 -9.86 -3.27 19.21
CA LYS A 110 -10.71 -3.70 18.08
C LYS A 110 -12.06 -2.98 18.18
N VAL A 111 -12.44 -2.29 17.12
CA VAL A 111 -13.74 -1.61 17.00
C VAL A 111 -14.61 -2.18 15.89
N ASP A 112 -14.00 -2.78 14.86
CA ASP A 112 -14.74 -3.36 13.75
C ASP A 112 -13.92 -4.39 12.95
N THR A 113 -14.57 -5.14 12.08
CA THR A 113 -13.92 -5.93 11.01
C THR A 113 -14.75 -5.87 9.76
N LEU A 114 -14.14 -5.42 8.66
CA LEU A 114 -14.79 -5.33 7.36
C LEU A 114 -14.30 -6.46 6.45
N TYR A 115 -15.22 -7.11 5.76
CA TYR A 115 -14.95 -8.26 4.92
C TYR A 115 -15.15 -7.89 3.45
N TYR A 116 -14.06 -7.89 2.70
CA TYR A 116 -14.08 -7.58 1.27
C TYR A 116 -13.84 -8.83 0.45
N ARG A 117 -14.53 -8.90 -0.68
CA ARG A 117 -14.39 -9.97 -1.65
C ARG A 117 -14.24 -9.34 -3.02
N GLY A 118 -13.20 -9.71 -3.75
CA GLY A 118 -12.88 -9.16 -5.07
C GLY A 118 -12.57 -10.26 -6.06
N ASN A 119 -12.87 -10.03 -7.33
CA ASN A 119 -12.39 -10.91 -8.40
C ASN A 119 -10.97 -10.52 -8.76
N ILE A 120 -10.13 -11.51 -9.03
CA ILE A 120 -8.78 -11.29 -9.54
C ILE A 120 -8.57 -12.08 -10.83
N THR A 121 -7.93 -11.44 -11.80
CA THR A 121 -7.38 -12.07 -13.00
C THR A 121 -5.92 -11.67 -13.10
N PHE A 122 -5.02 -12.63 -13.33
CA PHE A 122 -3.59 -12.34 -13.49
C PHE A 122 -2.94 -13.30 -14.48
N TYR A 123 -1.89 -12.81 -15.14
CA TYR A 123 -1.21 -13.48 -16.23
C TYR A 123 0.19 -13.83 -15.81
N ILE A 124 0.60 -15.07 -16.08
CA ILE A 124 1.91 -15.60 -15.73
C ILE A 124 2.61 -16.05 -17.00
N GLU A 125 3.88 -15.68 -17.13
CA GLU A 125 4.79 -16.23 -18.13
C GLU A 125 6.11 -16.57 -17.44
N LYS A 126 6.65 -17.79 -17.66
CA LYS A 126 7.94 -18.21 -17.09
C LYS A 126 8.07 -17.97 -15.57
N GLN A 127 6.99 -18.18 -14.83
CA GLN A 127 6.92 -18.02 -13.36
C GLN A 127 6.97 -16.55 -12.88
N GLU A 128 6.86 -15.57 -13.78
CA GLU A 128 6.71 -14.16 -13.43
C GLU A 128 5.27 -13.68 -13.65
N VAL A 129 4.77 -12.80 -12.78
CA VAL A 129 3.46 -12.18 -12.97
C VAL A 129 3.64 -11.03 -13.95
N LEU A 130 3.07 -11.18 -15.15
CA LEU A 130 3.15 -10.17 -16.20
C LEU A 130 2.22 -8.98 -15.93
N SER A 131 1.03 -9.25 -15.44
CA SER A 131 0.03 -8.24 -15.09
C SER A 131 -1.13 -8.88 -14.34
N GLY A 132 -1.98 -8.06 -13.74
CA GLY A 132 -3.23 -8.51 -13.19
C GLY A 132 -4.22 -7.39 -13.01
N LYS A 133 -5.44 -7.77 -12.61
CA LYS A 133 -6.50 -6.84 -12.28
C LYS A 133 -7.27 -7.39 -11.10
N VAL A 134 -7.52 -6.52 -10.13
CA VAL A 134 -8.34 -6.82 -8.96
C VAL A 134 -9.52 -5.87 -8.93
N LEU A 135 -10.72 -6.45 -8.84
CA LEU A 135 -11.99 -5.75 -8.86
C LEU A 135 -12.78 -6.04 -7.59
N PHE A 136 -12.94 -5.03 -6.75
CA PHE A 136 -13.79 -5.07 -5.56
C PHE A 136 -15.15 -4.37 -5.78
N GLU A 137 -15.63 -4.30 -7.02
CA GLU A 137 -16.86 -3.60 -7.37
C GLU A 137 -18.10 -4.46 -7.07
N ASN A 138 -18.52 -4.50 -5.80
CA ASN A 138 -19.77 -5.12 -5.38
C ASN A 138 -20.47 -4.36 -4.26
N GLU A 139 -21.74 -4.69 -4.03
CA GLU A 139 -22.58 -4.02 -3.02
C GLU A 139 -21.99 -4.07 -1.62
N THR A 140 -21.40 -5.20 -1.22
CA THR A 140 -20.76 -5.37 0.09
C THR A 140 -19.58 -4.43 0.25
N THR A 141 -18.69 -4.32 -0.74
CA THR A 141 -17.59 -3.35 -0.73
C THR A 141 -18.12 -1.92 -0.58
N ILE A 142 -19.13 -1.54 -1.36
CA ILE A 142 -19.72 -0.20 -1.30
C ILE A 142 -20.30 0.09 0.09
N GLN A 143 -20.93 -0.90 0.72
CA GLN A 143 -21.44 -0.76 2.10
C GLN A 143 -20.30 -0.65 3.12
N ASN A 144 -19.28 -1.50 3.01
CA ASN A 144 -18.13 -1.46 3.90
C ASN A 144 -17.39 -0.12 3.82
N ASN A 145 -17.25 0.47 2.63
CA ASN A 145 -16.56 1.76 2.47
C ASN A 145 -17.33 2.92 3.10
N LYS A 146 -18.63 2.76 3.38
CA LYS A 146 -19.43 3.70 4.19
C LYS A 146 -19.23 3.54 5.69
N ASN A 147 -18.37 2.62 6.14
CA ASN A 147 -18.05 2.47 7.56
C ASN A 147 -17.52 3.78 8.13
N LYS A 148 -18.05 4.20 9.29
CA LYS A 148 -17.69 5.48 9.92
C LYS A 148 -16.18 5.64 10.14
N TYR A 149 -15.46 4.56 10.48
CA TYR A 149 -14.03 4.63 10.74
C TYR A 149 -13.23 4.84 9.46
N LEU A 150 -13.70 4.33 8.32
CA LEU A 150 -13.09 4.60 7.02
C LEU A 150 -13.42 6.02 6.53
N GLN A 151 -14.64 6.49 6.77
CA GLN A 151 -15.07 7.84 6.41
C GLN A 151 -14.35 8.92 7.24
N ASP A 152 -14.03 8.63 8.50
CA ASP A 152 -13.29 9.54 9.39
C ASP A 152 -11.77 9.59 9.08
N LEU A 153 -11.25 8.69 8.25
CA LEU A 153 -9.84 8.73 7.84
C LEU A 153 -9.60 9.87 6.87
N ASN A 154 -8.53 10.63 7.14
CA ASN A 154 -7.99 11.56 6.16
C ASN A 154 -7.56 10.81 4.88
N GLU A 155 -7.93 11.35 3.72
CA GLU A 155 -7.55 10.84 2.39
C GLU A 155 -6.05 10.57 2.26
N ILE A 156 -5.19 11.40 2.88
CA ILE A 156 -3.74 11.17 2.89
C ILE A 156 -3.39 9.81 3.51
N ILE A 157 -4.07 9.40 4.58
CA ILE A 157 -3.85 8.13 5.26
C ILE A 157 -4.39 6.97 4.40
N LYS A 158 -5.55 7.16 3.75
CA LYS A 158 -6.10 6.16 2.85
C LYS A 158 -5.12 5.87 1.70
N ASP A 159 -4.73 6.92 0.97
CA ASP A 159 -3.92 6.82 -0.24
C ASP A 159 -2.47 6.45 0.03
N SER A 160 -1.87 7.03 1.07
CA SER A 160 -0.44 6.85 1.33
C SER A 160 -0.12 5.63 2.20
N PHE A 161 -1.13 5.00 2.79
CA PHE A 161 -0.92 3.92 3.74
C PHE A 161 -1.89 2.75 3.57
N LEU A 162 -3.20 2.96 3.75
CA LEU A 162 -4.15 1.84 3.77
C LEU A 162 -4.22 1.13 2.41
N ILE A 163 -4.38 1.88 1.32
CA ILE A 163 -4.43 1.32 -0.04
C ILE A 163 -3.12 0.60 -0.40
N PRO A 164 -1.92 1.20 -0.20
CA PRO A 164 -0.65 0.50 -0.40
C PRO A 164 -0.49 -0.78 0.42
N GLU A 165 -0.92 -0.80 1.68
CA GLU A 165 -0.83 -1.99 2.54
C GLU A 165 -1.77 -3.10 2.04
N ILE A 166 -2.99 -2.74 1.61
CA ILE A 166 -3.90 -3.70 0.98
C ILE A 166 -3.29 -4.26 -0.30
N LYS A 167 -2.70 -3.39 -1.15
CA LYS A 167 -2.03 -3.84 -2.38
C LYS A 167 -0.90 -4.82 -2.08
N GLU A 168 -0.02 -4.49 -1.12
CA GLU A 168 1.07 -5.39 -0.69
C GLU A 168 0.54 -6.75 -0.21
N LYS A 169 -0.57 -6.76 0.52
CA LYS A 169 -1.21 -7.99 1.01
C LYS A 169 -1.80 -8.83 -0.11
N ILE A 170 -2.30 -8.21 -1.17
CA ILE A 170 -2.82 -8.90 -2.35
C ILE A 170 -1.67 -9.47 -3.18
N ASP A 171 -0.67 -8.64 -3.48
CA ASP A 171 0.54 -9.05 -4.19
C ASP A 171 1.17 -10.28 -3.51
N TYR A 172 1.24 -10.27 -2.18
CA TYR A 172 1.73 -11.41 -1.40
C TYR A 172 0.92 -12.69 -1.66
N VAL A 173 -0.42 -12.65 -1.56
CA VAL A 173 -1.24 -13.86 -1.74
C VAL A 173 -1.28 -14.34 -3.19
N VAL A 174 -1.15 -13.44 -4.16
CA VAL A 174 -0.95 -13.80 -5.58
C VAL A 174 0.33 -14.62 -5.73
N LEU A 175 1.46 -14.13 -5.20
CA LEU A 175 2.73 -14.83 -5.27
C LEU A 175 2.69 -16.19 -4.55
N GLN A 176 2.03 -16.27 -3.40
CA GLN A 176 1.87 -17.56 -2.69
C GLN A 176 1.00 -18.57 -3.44
N SER A 177 0.14 -18.12 -4.35
CA SER A 177 -0.72 -19.00 -5.15
C SER A 177 0.00 -19.68 -6.32
N ILE A 178 1.24 -19.26 -6.62
CA ILE A 178 2.05 -19.82 -7.71
C ILE A 178 2.94 -20.92 -7.13
N PRO A 179 2.69 -22.22 -7.43
CA PRO A 179 3.31 -23.35 -6.72
C PRO A 179 4.84 -23.43 -6.79
N GLU A 180 5.46 -22.79 -7.77
CA GLU A 180 6.88 -22.95 -8.11
C GLU A 180 7.74 -21.71 -7.83
N VAL A 181 7.15 -20.61 -7.37
CA VAL A 181 7.88 -19.39 -7.00
C VAL A 181 8.57 -19.62 -5.64
N LYS A 182 9.81 -20.13 -5.69
CA LYS A 182 10.68 -20.22 -4.51
C LYS A 182 11.08 -18.82 -4.06
N THR A 183 10.45 -18.37 -2.98
CA THR A 183 11.02 -17.55 -1.89
C THR A 183 12.04 -16.45 -2.27
N TYR A 184 11.64 -15.20 -2.04
CA TYR A 184 12.48 -13.99 -1.83
C TYR A 184 12.83 -13.08 -3.01
N GLU A 185 11.92 -12.88 -3.96
CA GLU A 185 12.03 -11.72 -4.84
C GLU A 185 10.68 -11.00 -5.01
N TYR A 186 10.52 -9.89 -4.28
CA TYR A 186 9.50 -8.85 -4.54
C TYR A 186 9.68 -8.20 -5.94
N SER A 187 10.72 -8.58 -6.69
CA SER A 187 11.04 -8.15 -8.06
C SER A 187 10.26 -8.87 -9.16
N LEU A 188 9.42 -9.86 -8.85
CA LEU A 188 8.66 -10.64 -9.85
C LEU A 188 7.36 -9.97 -10.33
N ILE A 189 7.06 -8.76 -9.85
CA ILE A 189 6.05 -7.86 -10.43
C ILE A 189 6.83 -6.82 -11.25
N ASN A 190 7.33 -7.24 -12.41
CA ASN A 190 8.01 -6.36 -13.36
C ASN A 190 6.97 -5.45 -14.01
N GLU A 191 6.80 -4.20 -13.52
CA GLU A 191 6.07 -3.11 -14.21
C GLU A 191 4.68 -3.44 -14.81
N GLY A 192 4.11 -4.60 -14.48
CA GLY A 192 2.77 -5.03 -14.79
C GLY A 192 1.91 -4.63 -13.62
N GLU A 193 1.45 -3.39 -13.63
CA GLU A 193 0.56 -2.88 -12.60
C GLU A 193 -0.60 -3.87 -12.44
N ILE A 194 -0.67 -4.57 -11.29
CA ILE A 194 -1.95 -5.11 -10.86
C ILE A 194 -2.84 -3.89 -10.69
N ASP A 195 -3.70 -3.67 -11.69
CA ASP A 195 -4.67 -2.59 -11.68
C ASP A 195 -5.65 -2.87 -10.56
N PHE A 196 -5.71 -1.95 -9.63
CA PHE A 196 -6.35 -2.12 -8.34
C PHE A 196 -7.48 -1.11 -8.21
N SER A 197 -8.71 -1.58 -8.41
CA SER A 197 -9.92 -0.78 -8.19
C SER A 197 -10.45 -1.05 -6.78
N PHE A 198 -10.13 -0.15 -5.86
CA PHE A 198 -10.63 -0.18 -4.49
C PHE A 198 -10.81 1.26 -4.00
N ASN A 199 -12.06 1.71 -3.99
CA ASN A 199 -12.38 3.10 -3.68
C ASN A 199 -12.83 3.21 -2.22
N LEU A 200 -11.88 3.43 -1.29
CA LEU A 200 -12.09 3.51 0.16
C LEU A 200 -12.62 4.87 0.64
#